data_AF-A0A376TRD8-F1
#
_entry.id   AF-A0A376TRD8-F1
#
_cell.length_a   1.000
_cell.length_b   1.000
_cell.length_c   1.000
_cell.angle_alpha   90.00
_cell.angle_beta   90.00
_cell.angle_gamma   90.00
#
_symmetry.space_group_name_H-M   'P 1'
#
loop_
_entity.id
_entity.type
_entity.pdbx_description
1 polymer ?
#
loop_
_entity_poly.entity_id
_entity_poly.type
_entity_poly.pdbx_seq_one_letter_code
_entity_poly.pdbx_strand_id
1 'polypeptide(L)'
;MVLFANDLVDWVSVATYQAASGGGARHMRELLTQMGHLYGHVADELATPSSAILDIERKVTTLTRSGELPVDNFGVPLAVA
;
A
#
# COMPACT_ATOMS: atom_id res chain seq x y z
N MET A 1 7.99 -26.35 -7.66
CA MET A 1 7.35 -27.67 -7.78
C MET A 1 8.35 -28.82 -7.83
N VAL A 2 9.42 -28.74 -8.63
CA VAL A 2 10.43 -29.83 -8.78
C VAL A 2 11.05 -30.28 -7.45
N LEU A 3 11.32 -29.35 -6.52
CA LEU A 3 11.83 -29.67 -5.19
C LEU A 3 10.85 -30.53 -4.36
N PHE A 4 9.56 -30.20 -4.39
CA PHE A 4 8.51 -31.01 -3.75
C PHE A 4 8.30 -32.34 -4.47
N ALA A 5 8.36 -32.35 -5.80
CA ALA A 5 8.14 -33.56 -6.61
C ALA A 5 9.23 -34.63 -6.43
N ASN A 6 10.43 -34.23 -6.01
CA ASN A 6 11.54 -35.13 -5.72
C ASN A 6 11.80 -35.29 -4.21
N ASP A 7 10.88 -34.83 -3.35
CA ASP A 7 10.96 -34.93 -1.89
C ASP A 7 12.25 -34.33 -1.28
N LEU A 8 12.76 -33.25 -1.90
CA LEU A 8 14.02 -32.59 -1.52
C LEU A 8 13.81 -31.42 -0.54
N VAL A 9 12.62 -31.29 0.02
CA VAL A 9 12.24 -30.18 0.90
C VAL A 9 12.10 -30.70 2.31
N ASP A 10 13.05 -30.36 3.18
CA ASP A 10 13.00 -30.70 4.60
C ASP A 10 12.01 -29.79 5.36
N TRP A 11 12.08 -28.48 5.10
CA TRP A 11 11.11 -27.49 5.59
C TRP A 11 11.13 -26.24 4.71
N VAL A 12 10.06 -25.43 4.80
CA VAL A 12 9.96 -24.13 4.13
C VAL A 12 9.39 -23.11 5.09
N SER A 13 9.97 -21.91 5.08
CA SER A 13 9.36 -20.70 5.63
C SER A 13 9.06 -19.74 4.49
N VAL A 14 7.87 -19.13 4.50
CA VAL A 14 7.40 -18.25 3.42
C VAL A 14 6.94 -16.93 4.01
N ALA A 15 7.42 -15.83 3.44
CA ALA A 15 6.82 -14.51 3.58
C ALA A 15 6.13 -14.16 2.26
N THR A 16 4.88 -13.71 2.33
CA THR A 16 4.08 -13.38 1.14
C THR A 16 3.85 -11.87 1.04
N TYR A 17 3.82 -11.37 -0.19
CA TYR A 17 3.39 -10.02 -0.52
C TYR A 17 2.17 -10.15 -1.41
N GLN A 18 1.00 -10.21 -0.79
CA GLN A 18 -0.25 -10.49 -1.48
C GLN A 18 -0.85 -9.21 -2.06
N ALA A 19 -1.35 -9.29 -3.28
CA ALA A 19 -1.99 -8.16 -3.94
C ALA A 19 -3.42 -7.93 -3.39
N ALA A 20 -3.86 -6.67 -3.40
CA ALA A 20 -5.24 -6.27 -3.10
C ALA A 20 -6.30 -7.01 -3.94
N SER A 21 -5.93 -7.50 -5.14
CA SER A 21 -6.80 -8.31 -5.98
C SER A 21 -7.27 -9.60 -5.30
N GLY A 22 -6.52 -10.13 -4.33
CA GLY A 22 -6.93 -11.28 -3.51
C GLY A 22 -8.18 -11.02 -2.66
N GLY A 23 -8.43 -9.77 -2.26
CA GLY A 23 -9.67 -9.35 -1.61
C GLY A 23 -10.82 -9.08 -2.59
N GLY A 24 -10.57 -9.13 -3.90
CA GLY A 24 -11.54 -8.87 -4.95
C GLY A 24 -11.62 -7.41 -5.40
N ALA A 25 -12.53 -7.13 -6.33
CA ALA A 25 -12.59 -5.84 -7.04
C ALA A 25 -12.81 -4.62 -6.14
N ARG A 26 -13.54 -4.76 -5.03
CA ARG A 26 -13.76 -3.66 -4.07
C ARG A 26 -12.46 -3.23 -3.37
N HIS A 27 -11.65 -4.19 -2.94
CA HIS A 27 -10.33 -3.94 -2.35
C HIS A 27 -9.37 -3.26 -3.34
N MET A 28 -9.38 -3.68 -4.61
CA MET A 28 -8.57 -2.99 -5.63
C MET A 28 -9.00 -1.53 -5.84
N ARG A 29 -10.32 -1.26 -5.86
CA ARG A 29 -10.83 0.11 -5.98
C ARG A 29 -10.45 0.94 -4.76
N GLU A 30 -10.59 0.40 -3.56
CA GLU A 30 -10.19 1.06 -2.32
C GLU A 30 -8.70 1.42 -2.33
N LEU A 31 -7.82 0.49 -2.73
CA LEU A 31 -6.38 0.76 -2.85
C LEU A 31 -6.08 1.92 -3.82
N LEU A 32 -6.68 1.90 -5.01
CA LEU A 32 -6.50 2.97 -6.00
C LEU A 32 -7.03 4.31 -5.51
N THR A 33 -8.16 4.31 -4.80
CA THR A 33 -8.70 5.52 -4.18
C THR A 33 -7.76 6.05 -3.11
N GLN A 34 -7.27 5.20 -2.19
CA GLN A 34 -6.28 5.62 -1.18
C GLN A 34 -5.02 6.22 -1.83
N MET A 35 -4.47 5.58 -2.88
CA MET A 35 -3.32 6.10 -3.63
C MET A 35 -3.61 7.49 -4.25
N GLY A 36 -4.80 7.66 -4.82
CA GLY A 36 -5.23 8.94 -5.39
C GLY A 36 -5.34 10.07 -4.35
N HIS A 37 -5.89 9.77 -3.17
CA HIS A 37 -5.97 10.73 -2.05
C HIS A 37 -4.58 11.16 -1.57
N LEU A 38 -3.66 10.19 -1.39
CA LEU A 38 -2.28 10.48 -0.98
C LEU A 38 -1.57 11.36 -2.00
N TYR A 39 -1.65 11.00 -3.29
CA TYR A 39 -1.05 11.79 -4.36
C TYR A 39 -1.64 13.21 -4.41
N GLY A 40 -2.97 13.34 -4.40
CA GLY A 40 -3.64 14.64 -4.43
C GLY A 40 -3.28 15.55 -3.26
N HIS A 41 -2.99 14.98 -2.09
CA HIS A 41 -2.61 15.74 -0.90
C HIS A 41 -1.21 16.36 -0.94
N VAL A 42 -0.32 15.84 -1.79
CA VAL A 42 1.08 16.31 -1.93
C VAL A 42 1.46 16.67 -3.37
N ALA A 43 0.46 16.81 -4.25
CA ALA A 43 0.68 17.02 -5.68
C ALA A 43 1.45 18.32 -5.97
N ASP A 44 1.14 19.40 -5.24
CA ASP A 44 1.78 20.70 -5.41
C ASP A 44 3.25 20.68 -4.97
N GLU A 45 3.55 20.00 -3.86
CA GLU A 45 4.91 19.80 -3.39
C GLU A 45 5.71 18.92 -4.34
N LEU A 46 5.10 17.85 -4.87
CA LEU A 46 5.71 16.98 -5.88
C LEU A 46 5.99 17.71 -7.19
N ALA A 47 5.15 18.69 -7.56
CA ALA A 47 5.37 19.53 -8.73
C ALA A 47 6.51 20.55 -8.54
N THR A 48 6.95 20.78 -7.30
CA THR A 48 7.97 21.76 -6.95
C THR A 48 9.29 21.06 -6.60
N PRO A 49 10.33 21.08 -7.47
CA PRO A 49 11.57 20.32 -7.26
C PRO A 49 12.36 20.71 -6.01
N SER A 50 12.14 21.91 -5.49
CA SER A 50 12.79 22.41 -4.27
C SER A 50 12.05 22.05 -2.98
N SER A 51 10.89 21.37 -3.07
CA SER A 51 10.14 20.95 -1.89
C SER A 51 10.96 20.00 -1.02
N ALA A 52 10.88 20.17 0.29
CA ALA A 52 11.52 19.27 1.22
C ALA A 52 10.78 17.93 1.25
N ILE A 53 11.50 16.84 0.96
CA ILE A 53 10.92 15.48 0.97
C ILE A 53 10.36 15.08 2.35
N LEU A 54 10.92 15.64 3.43
CA LEU A 54 10.43 15.40 4.80
C LEU A 54 9.07 16.07 5.06
N ASP A 55 8.74 17.16 4.37
CA ASP A 55 7.42 17.77 4.50
C ASP A 55 6.37 16.97 3.73
N ILE A 56 6.74 16.42 2.58
CA ILE A 56 5.90 15.47 1.83
C ILE A 56 5.61 14.23 2.67
N GLU A 57 6.64 13.61 3.26
CA GLU A 57 6.49 12.45 4.14
C GLU A 57 5.57 12.76 5.33
N ARG A 58 5.79 13.91 6.00
CA ARG A 58 4.95 14.31 7.14
C ARG A 58 3.48 14.44 6.75
N LYS A 59 3.20 15.03 5.59
CA LYS A 59 1.84 15.19 5.06
C LYS A 59 1.19 13.84 4.76
N VAL A 60 1.89 12.95 4.07
CA VAL A 60 1.43 11.58 3.77
C VAL A 60 1.13 10.81 5.06
N THR A 61 2.05 10.85 6.03
CA THR A 61 1.88 10.17 7.33
C THR A 61 0.73 10.76 8.14
N THR A 62 0.54 12.09 8.08
CA THR A 62 -0.59 12.75 8.76
C THR A 62 -1.92 12.34 8.14
N LEU A 63 -2.05 12.36 6.82
CA LEU A 63 -3.26 11.94 6.11
C LEU A 63 -3.57 10.45 6.34
N THR A 64 -2.55 9.60 6.39
CA THR A 64 -2.73 8.19 6.70
C THR A 64 -3.37 8.00 8.08
N ARG A 65 -2.95 8.80 9.07
CA ARG A 65 -3.40 8.71 10.45
C ARG A 65 -4.66 9.52 10.76
N SER A 66 -5.11 10.38 9.86
CA SER A 66 -6.28 11.25 10.08
C SER A 66 -7.60 10.49 10.06
N GLY A 67 -7.63 9.28 9.50
CA GLY A 67 -8.86 8.51 9.30
C GLY A 67 -9.70 8.99 8.10
N GLU A 68 -9.17 9.90 7.27
CA GLU A 68 -9.84 10.40 6.07
C GLU A 68 -9.72 9.44 4.88
N LEU A 69 -8.78 8.49 4.92
CA LEU A 69 -8.62 7.49 3.88
C LEU A 69 -9.74 6.44 3.97
N PRO A 70 -10.33 6.02 2.84
CA PRO A 70 -11.35 4.98 2.83
C PRO A 70 -10.72 3.64 3.24
N VAL A 71 -11.25 3.02 4.30
CA VAL A 71 -10.76 1.76 4.85
C VAL A 71 -11.90 0.76 5.06
N ASP A 72 -13.01 0.92 4.35
CA ASP A 72 -14.21 0.10 4.53
C ASP A 72 -13.98 -1.39 4.25
N ASN A 73 -13.07 -1.72 3.32
CA ASN A 73 -12.75 -3.09 2.95
C ASN A 73 -11.51 -3.61 3.72
N PHE A 74 -10.44 -2.81 3.84
CA PHE A 74 -9.20 -3.25 4.50
C PHE A 74 -9.18 -3.06 6.02
N GLY A 75 -10.02 -2.18 6.59
CA GLY A 75 -10.01 -1.79 8.00
C GLY A 75 -8.82 -0.90 8.41
N VAL A 76 -7.76 -0.86 7.61
CA VAL A 76 -6.57 -0.01 7.79
C VAL A 76 -6.10 0.54 6.44
N PRO A 77 -5.38 1.67 6.41
CA PRO A 77 -4.77 2.18 5.19
C PRO A 77 -3.72 1.20 4.64
N LEU A 78 -3.84 0.83 3.37
CA LEU A 78 -2.91 -0.09 2.69
C LEU A 78 -1.96 0.66 1.75
N ALA A 79 -2.34 1.83 1.23
CA ALA A 79 -1.53 2.53 0.23
C ALA A 79 -0.15 3.03 0.72
N VAL A 80 0.10 3.00 2.03
CA VAL A 80 1.40 3.32 2.63
C VAL A 80 2.08 2.11 3.30
N ALA A 81 1.49 0.92 3.15
CA ALA A 81 1.99 -0.32 3.74
C ALA A 81 3.08 -0.99 2.87
#